data_AF-A0A084DFN6-F1
#
_entry.id   AF-A0A084DFN6-F1
#
_cell.length_a   1.000
_cell.length_b   1.000
_cell.length_c   1.000
_cell.angle_alpha   90.00
_cell.angle_beta   90.00
_cell.angle_gamma   90.00
#
_symmetry.space_group_name_H-M   'P 1'
#
loop_
_entity.id
_entity.type
_entity.pdbx_description
1 polymer ?
#
loop_
_entity_poly.entity_id
_entity_poly.type
_entity_poly.pdbx_seq_one_letter_code
_entity_poly.pdbx_strand_id
1 'polypeptide(L)'
;MELHATVGAATSDLDDDDSFANIYCLDAEQNYCFSLLRFPDDSQIEVMVRDQLNWRVEDLSVRLTDDTIDVELEPDVAAQLDGQTRYVIHLAPGDYDPVRLRAALKEIFVGKSGYRDERTRD
;
A
#
# COMPACT_ATOMS: atom_id res chain seq x y z
N MET A 1 -7.96 -0.59 -11.61
CA MET A 1 -6.65 -0.31 -12.22
C MET A 1 -5.76 -1.52 -12.05
N GLU A 2 -5.04 -1.92 -13.09
CA GLU A 2 -4.04 -2.99 -13.03
C GLU A 2 -2.65 -2.35 -13.15
N LEU A 3 -1.72 -2.70 -12.26
CA LEU A 3 -0.37 -2.14 -12.22
C LEU A 3 0.66 -3.27 -12.21
N HIS A 4 1.67 -3.20 -13.07
CA HIS A 4 2.83 -4.09 -13.08
C HIS A 4 4.01 -3.34 -12.48
N ALA A 5 4.09 -3.37 -11.15
CA ALA A 5 4.91 -2.43 -10.40
C ALA A 5 6.14 -3.08 -9.78
N THR A 6 7.23 -2.32 -9.77
CA THR A 6 8.28 -2.53 -8.76
C THR A 6 7.78 -2.04 -7.41
N VAL A 7 8.12 -2.74 -6.31
CA VAL A 7 7.58 -2.41 -4.98
C VAL A 7 8.70 -2.18 -3.97
N GLY A 8 8.82 -0.93 -3.52
CA GLY A 8 9.59 -0.56 -2.34
C GLY A 8 8.73 -0.65 -1.08
N ALA A 9 9.31 -1.08 0.04
CA ALA A 9 8.62 -1.13 1.33
C ALA A 9 9.59 -0.88 2.48
N ALA A 10 9.11 -0.16 3.49
CA ALA A 10 9.83 0.12 4.73
C ALA A 10 8.89 0.08 5.95
N THR A 11 9.43 -0.35 7.08
CA THR A 11 8.85 -0.14 8.41
C THR A 11 9.39 1.19 8.98
N SER A 12 8.70 1.77 9.95
CA SER A 12 9.24 2.92 10.67
C SER A 12 10.47 2.54 11.49
N ASP A 13 11.33 3.52 11.72
CA ASP A 13 12.41 3.49 12.69
C ASP A 13 11.90 4.16 13.97
N LEU A 14 11.88 3.43 15.09
CA LEU A 14 11.33 3.91 16.36
C LEU A 14 12.21 4.98 17.03
N ASP A 15 13.47 5.11 16.60
CA ASP A 15 14.38 6.13 17.09
C ASP A 15 14.34 7.43 16.25
N ASP A 16 13.49 7.47 15.22
CA ASP A 16 13.30 8.61 14.31
C ASP A 16 11.81 9.00 14.25
N ASP A 17 11.47 10.11 14.92
CA ASP A 17 10.10 10.64 15.01
C ASP A 17 9.51 11.04 13.63
N ASP A 18 10.35 11.25 12.61
CA ASP A 18 9.95 11.57 11.24
C ASP A 18 9.81 10.29 10.36
N SER A 19 10.00 9.11 10.95
CA SER A 19 9.92 7.82 10.25
C SER A 19 8.50 7.27 10.16
N PHE A 20 8.24 6.55 9.08
CA PHE A 20 6.92 5.99 8.78
C PHE A 20 7.03 4.65 8.06
N ALA A 21 6.02 3.80 8.26
CA ALA A 21 5.88 2.59 7.46
C ALA A 21 5.27 2.96 6.10
N ASN A 22 5.80 2.41 5.01
CA ASN A 22 5.26 2.63 3.68
C ASN A 22 5.38 1.42 2.74
N ILE A 23 4.55 1.45 1.70
CA ILE A 23 4.79 0.75 0.44
C ILE A 23 4.71 1.76 -0.70
N TYR A 24 5.59 1.66 -1.68
CA TYR A 24 5.59 2.48 -2.88
C TYR A 24 5.69 1.58 -4.10
N CYS A 25 4.67 1.60 -4.93
CA CYS A 25 4.54 0.79 -6.13
C CYS A 25 4.68 1.69 -7.34
N LEU A 26 5.68 1.43 -8.20
CA LEU A 26 5.91 2.18 -9.43
C LEU A 26 5.75 1.27 -10.64
N ASP A 27 4.72 1.55 -11.45
CA ASP A 27 4.57 1.04 -12.80
C ASP A 27 5.16 2.04 -13.78
N ALA A 28 6.39 1.75 -14.23
CA ALA A 28 7.15 2.62 -15.11
C ALA A 28 6.56 2.69 -16.53
N GLU A 29 5.87 1.65 -17.00
CA GLU A 29 5.27 1.62 -18.33
C GLU A 29 4.06 2.56 -18.40
N GLN A 30 3.26 2.59 -17.32
CA GLN A 30 2.10 3.46 -17.20
C GLN A 30 2.45 4.85 -16.64
N ASN A 31 3.70 5.06 -16.20
CA ASN A 31 4.13 6.25 -15.46
C ASN A 31 3.16 6.55 -14.29
N TYR A 32 2.86 5.51 -13.52
CA TYR A 32 1.89 5.55 -12.44
C TYR A 32 2.51 5.02 -11.16
N CYS A 33 2.22 5.69 -10.05
CA CYS A 33 2.55 5.14 -8.74
C CYS A 33 1.34 5.08 -7.84
N PHE A 34 1.39 4.10 -6.94
CA PHE A 34 0.45 3.89 -5.85
C PHE A 34 1.27 3.72 -4.57
N SER A 35 0.92 4.42 -3.50
CA SER A 35 1.57 4.20 -2.21
C SER A 35 0.60 4.26 -1.05
N LEU A 36 0.96 3.53 0.00
CA LEU A 36 0.37 3.65 1.32
C LEU A 36 1.47 4.07 2.28
N LEU A 37 1.16 4.98 3.19
CA LEU A 37 2.04 5.31 4.30
C LEU A 37 1.25 5.59 5.56
N ARG A 38 1.90 5.37 6.70
CA ARG A 38 1.38 5.73 8.01
C ARG A 38 2.51 5.92 9.01
N PHE A 39 2.48 7.03 9.73
CA PHE A 39 3.34 7.26 10.89
C PHE A 39 2.85 6.45 12.10
N PRO A 40 3.75 6.00 13.00
CA PRO A 40 3.39 5.17 14.16
C PRO A 40 2.26 5.74 15.02
N ASP A 41 2.28 7.06 15.25
CA ASP A 41 1.30 7.76 16.09
C ASP A 41 0.07 8.25 15.33
N ASP A 42 0.03 8.08 14.01
CA ASP A 42 -1.11 8.53 13.21
C ASP A 42 -2.26 7.51 13.25
N SER A 43 -3.48 8.04 13.33
CA SER A 43 -4.71 7.25 13.28
C SER A 43 -5.14 6.95 11.85
N GLN A 44 -4.61 7.65 10.84
CA GLN A 44 -5.01 7.51 9.44
C GLN A 44 -3.90 6.92 8.58
N ILE A 45 -4.30 6.26 7.48
CA ILE A 45 -3.42 5.84 6.40
C ILE A 45 -3.51 6.89 5.31
N GLU A 46 -2.38 7.36 4.79
CA GLU A 46 -2.36 8.16 3.59
C GLU A 46 -2.23 7.23 2.37
N VAL A 47 -3.14 7.41 1.42
CA VAL A 47 -3.12 6.80 0.10
C VAL A 47 -2.63 7.86 -0.87
N MET A 48 -1.68 7.52 -1.73
CA MET A 48 -1.25 8.41 -2.80
C MET A 48 -1.28 7.68 -4.14
N VAL A 49 -1.74 8.38 -5.16
CA VAL A 49 -1.70 7.96 -6.55
C VAL A 49 -1.10 9.04 -7.43
N ARG A 50 -0.56 8.67 -8.60
CA ARG A 50 -0.04 9.64 -9.60
C ARG A 50 0.95 10.66 -8.99
N ASP A 51 1.90 10.18 -8.22
CA ASP A 51 3.04 10.87 -7.62
C ASP A 51 2.72 11.93 -6.56
N GLN A 52 1.53 12.54 -6.57
CA GLN A 52 1.20 13.66 -5.66
C GLN A 52 -0.28 13.75 -5.27
N LEU A 53 -1.17 12.91 -5.82
CA LEU A 53 -2.59 12.97 -5.48
C LEU A 53 -2.84 12.08 -4.27
N ASN A 54 -2.97 12.69 -3.10
CA ASN A 54 -3.10 11.97 -1.84
C ASN A 54 -4.42 12.24 -1.11
N TRP A 55 -4.80 11.27 -0.27
CA TRP A 55 -5.93 11.37 0.63
C TRP A 55 -5.71 10.50 1.86
N ARG A 56 -6.23 10.94 3.01
CA ARG A 56 -6.10 10.23 4.29
C ARG A 56 -7.40 9.51 4.64
N VAL A 57 -7.29 8.25 5.03
CA VAL A 57 -8.41 7.37 5.37
C VAL A 57 -8.22 6.71 6.72
N GLU A 58 -9.31 6.37 7.40
CA GLU A 58 -9.24 5.62 8.65
C GLU A 58 -8.87 4.16 8.42
N ASP A 59 -9.37 3.51 7.38
CA ASP A 59 -9.03 2.14 7.01
C ASP A 59 -9.31 1.97 5.50
N LEU A 60 -8.78 0.91 4.90
CA LEU A 60 -9.05 0.51 3.52
C LEU A 60 -8.82 -0.99 3.33
N SER A 61 -9.47 -1.62 2.35
CA SER A 61 -9.28 -3.05 2.10
C SER A 61 -7.95 -3.27 1.38
N VAL A 62 -7.06 -4.08 1.96
CA VAL A 62 -5.82 -4.55 1.32
C VAL A 62 -5.71 -6.06 1.50
N ARG A 63 -5.70 -6.78 0.39
CA ARG A 63 -5.40 -8.21 0.36
C ARG A 63 -4.06 -8.42 -0.32
N LEU A 64 -3.15 -9.09 0.39
CA LEU A 64 -1.87 -9.56 -0.17
C LEU A 64 -1.96 -11.05 -0.47
N THR A 65 -1.74 -11.43 -1.73
CA THR A 65 -1.56 -12.82 -2.19
C THR A 65 -0.07 -13.12 -2.41
N ASP A 66 0.24 -14.23 -3.08
CA ASP A 66 1.61 -14.56 -3.49
C ASP A 66 2.11 -13.70 -4.67
N ASP A 67 1.18 -13.19 -5.48
CA ASP A 67 1.42 -12.55 -6.77
C ASP A 67 0.78 -11.17 -6.91
N THR A 68 -0.07 -10.74 -5.98
CA THR A 68 -0.77 -9.45 -6.07
C THR A 68 -0.96 -8.75 -4.73
N ILE A 69 -1.07 -7.42 -4.79
CA ILE A 69 -1.71 -6.59 -3.76
C ILE A 69 -3.02 -6.08 -4.36
N ASP A 70 -4.15 -6.46 -3.78
CA ASP A 70 -5.48 -6.01 -4.17
C ASP A 70 -5.96 -4.98 -3.16
N VAL A 71 -6.16 -3.75 -3.62
CA VAL A 71 -6.57 -2.61 -2.80
C VAL A 71 -7.95 -2.15 -3.25
N GLU A 72 -8.87 -2.01 -2.30
CA GLU A 72 -10.19 -1.41 -2.56
C GLU A 72 -10.38 -0.16 -1.70
N LEU A 73 -10.87 0.89 -2.36
CA LEU A 73 -11.21 2.18 -1.77
C LEU A 73 -12.72 2.41 -1.83
N GLU A 74 -13.24 3.08 -0.81
CA GLU A 74 -14.62 3.57 -0.86
C GLU A 74 -14.81 4.58 -2.00
N PRO A 75 -16.00 4.63 -2.65
CA PRO A 75 -16.24 5.53 -3.77
C PRO A 75 -15.96 7.01 -3.47
N ASP A 76 -16.26 7.46 -2.24
CA ASP A 76 -16.05 8.84 -1.83
C ASP A 76 -14.55 9.19 -1.71
N VAL A 77 -13.73 8.23 -1.25
CA VAL A 77 -12.26 8.34 -1.22
C VAL A 77 -11.71 8.34 -2.65
N ALA A 78 -12.14 7.40 -3.48
CA ALA A 78 -11.71 7.30 -4.86
C ALA A 78 -11.99 8.59 -5.65
N ALA A 79 -13.11 9.25 -5.38
CA ALA A 79 -13.47 10.53 -5.98
C ALA A 79 -12.55 11.71 -5.59
N GLN A 80 -11.87 11.63 -4.43
CA GLN A 80 -10.82 12.60 -4.05
C GLN A 80 -9.47 12.29 -4.71
N LEU A 81 -9.30 11.06 -5.19
CA LEU A 81 -8.12 10.59 -5.89
C LEU A 81 -8.40 10.61 -7.40
N ASP A 82 -8.09 9.52 -8.11
CA ASP A 82 -8.21 9.46 -9.57
C ASP A 82 -9.46 8.71 -10.06
N GLY A 83 -10.45 8.55 -9.18
CA GLY A 83 -11.73 7.91 -9.45
C GLY A 83 -11.69 6.38 -9.49
N GLN A 84 -10.54 5.74 -9.28
CA GLN A 84 -10.44 4.28 -9.23
C GLN A 84 -10.76 3.76 -7.83
N THR A 85 -11.73 2.85 -7.75
CA THR A 85 -12.11 2.20 -6.48
C THR A 85 -11.32 0.93 -6.19
N ARG A 86 -10.55 0.43 -7.16
CA ARG A 86 -9.76 -0.79 -7.01
C ARG A 86 -8.44 -0.73 -7.76
N TYR A 87 -7.37 -1.16 -7.11
CA TYR A 87 -6.03 -1.31 -7.67
C TYR A 87 -5.56 -2.74 -7.45
N VAL A 88 -5.18 -3.42 -8.53
CA VAL A 88 -4.53 -4.73 -8.49
C VAL A 88 -3.09 -4.52 -8.92
N ILE A 89 -2.17 -4.72 -7.98
CA ILE A 89 -0.74 -4.50 -8.18
C ILE A 89 -0.08 -5.87 -8.29
N HIS A 90 0.39 -6.20 -9.49
CA HIS A 90 1.07 -7.46 -9.79
C HIS A 90 2.51 -7.42 -9.29
N LEU A 91 2.88 -8.45 -8.54
CA LEU A 91 4.18 -8.62 -7.90
C LEU A 91 5.06 -9.54 -8.75
N ALA A 92 6.04 -8.97 -9.45
CA ALA A 92 7.01 -9.75 -10.21
C ALA A 92 8.12 -10.29 -9.27
N PRO A 93 8.49 -11.58 -9.37
CA PRO A 93 9.59 -12.13 -8.59
C PRO A 93 10.90 -11.36 -8.83
N GLY A 94 11.53 -10.89 -7.75
CA GLY A 94 12.78 -10.11 -7.79
C GLY A 94 12.59 -8.59 -7.75
N ASP A 95 11.37 -8.09 -7.99
CA ASP A 95 11.07 -6.66 -7.99
C ASP A 95 10.56 -6.12 -6.63
N TYR A 96 10.58 -6.98 -5.60
CA TYR A 96 10.20 -6.65 -4.24
C TYR A 96 10.86 -7.60 -3.23
N ASP A 97 10.97 -7.14 -1.97
CA ASP A 97 11.32 -8.01 -0.84
C ASP A 97 10.02 -8.46 -0.13
N PRO A 98 9.65 -9.76 -0.21
CA PRO A 98 8.39 -10.26 0.34
C PRO A 98 8.34 -10.18 1.87
N VAL A 99 9.48 -10.21 2.56
CA VAL A 99 9.53 -10.10 4.03
C VAL A 99 9.30 -8.65 4.43
N ARG A 100 10.00 -7.71 3.79
CA ARG A 100 9.84 -6.27 4.07
C ARG A 100 8.46 -5.75 3.71
N LEU A 101 7.92 -6.13 2.54
CA LEU A 101 6.58 -5.74 2.12
C LEU A 101 5.53 -6.11 3.17
N ARG A 102 5.62 -7.33 3.71
CA ARG A 102 4.69 -7.82 4.73
C ARG A 102 4.86 -7.15 6.07
N ALA A 103 6.10 -6.86 6.46
CA ALA A 103 6.37 -6.13 7.69
C ALA A 103 5.75 -4.72 7.60
N ALA A 104 6.00 -4.00 6.50
CA ALA A 104 5.43 -2.68 6.25
C ALA A 104 3.90 -2.69 6.24
N LEU A 105 3.27 -3.60 5.49
CA LEU A 105 1.79 -3.70 5.47
C LEU A 105 1.21 -4.05 6.84
N LYS A 106 1.83 -4.96 7.60
CA LYS A 106 1.39 -5.24 8.97
C LYS A 106 1.44 -3.99 9.84
N GLU A 107 2.51 -3.20 9.72
CA GLU A 107 2.74 -2.00 10.51
C GLU A 107 1.76 -0.86 10.15
N ILE A 108 1.59 -0.58 8.86
CA ILE A 108 0.60 0.39 8.34
C ILE A 108 -0.79 0.07 8.89
N PHE A 109 -1.13 -1.23 9.00
CA PHE A 109 -2.44 -1.68 9.48
C PHE A 109 -2.49 -2.09 10.96
N VAL A 110 -1.48 -1.76 11.79
CA VAL A 110 -1.56 -2.02 13.25
C VAL A 110 -2.80 -1.34 13.83
N GLY A 111 -3.64 -2.13 14.50
CA GLY A 111 -4.91 -1.66 15.09
C GLY A 111 -6.03 -1.44 14.08
N LYS A 112 -5.85 -1.84 12.82
CA LYS A 112 -6.83 -1.71 11.73
C LYS A 112 -7.29 -3.09 11.25
N SER A 113 -8.39 -3.11 10.51
CA SER A 113 -9.06 -4.35 10.09
C SER A 113 -8.92 -4.64 8.60
N GLY A 114 -8.50 -3.64 7.81
CA GLY A 114 -8.49 -3.69 6.36
C GLY A 114 -7.45 -4.62 5.73
N TYR A 115 -6.39 -5.02 6.45
CA TYR A 115 -5.32 -5.84 5.89
C TYR A 115 -5.52 -7.35 6.09
N ARG A 116 -5.38 -8.12 5.00
CA ARG A 116 -5.37 -9.59 4.98
C ARG A 116 -4.15 -10.12 4.22
N ASP A 117 -3.40 -11.02 4.84
CA ASP A 117 -2.34 -11.81 4.20
C ASP A 117 -2.92 -13.20 3.87
N GLU A 118 -3.19 -13.46 2.59
CA GLU A 118 -3.91 -14.65 2.09
C GLU A 118 -3.01 -15.67 1.39
N ARG A 119 -1.75 -15.78 1.81
CA ARG A 119 -0.86 -16.80 1.23
C ARG A 119 -1.44 -18.20 1.29
N THR A 120 -1.20 -18.94 0.22
CA THR A 120 -1.37 -20.39 0.22
C THR A 120 -0.35 -20.96 1.20
N ARG A 121 -0.81 -21.61 2.28
CA ARG A 121 0.12 -22.29 3.20
C ARG A 121 0.77 -23.47 2.45
N ASP A 122 2.09 -23.40 2.27
CA ASP A 122 2.91 -24.59 2.00
C ASP A 122 2.92 -25.54 3.22
#